data_AF-A0A842YBF6-F1
#
_entry.id   AF-A0A842YBF6-F1
#
_cell.length_a   1.000
_cell.length_b   1.000
_cell.length_c   1.000
_cell.angle_alpha   90.00
_cell.angle_beta   90.00
_cell.angle_gamma   90.00
#
_symmetry.space_group_name_H-M   'P 1'
#
loop_
_entity.id
_entity.type
_entity.pdbx_description
1 polymer ?
#
loop_
_entity_poly.entity_id
_entity_poly.type
_entity_poly.pdbx_seq_one_letter_code
_entity_poly.pdbx_strand_id
1 'polypeptide(L)'
;VMKDNIILGDSRNLDTFQLPHLDFVITSPIFMRSDETKNPLSGFRENGTYQNYLDELQGIFRKMREFLKPGAKVIVEVFNLSATKTRPMTLLAWDIARAISGVLRFEKEIIACWQGTDRGDSPHIYGYNHSYCLVFDSE
;
A
#
# COMPACT_ATOMS: atom_id res chain seq x y z
N VAL A 1 -0.22 31.80 0.24
CA VAL A 1 -0.04 30.78 -0.82
C VAL A 1 0.38 29.49 -0.14
N MET A 2 -0.48 28.48 -0.09
CA MET A 2 -0.03 27.14 0.35
C MET A 2 0.97 26.67 -0.70
N LYS A 3 2.20 26.46 -0.26
CA LYS A 3 3.27 25.92 -1.10
C LYS A 3 3.03 24.43 -1.15
N ASP A 4 2.75 23.87 -2.33
CA ASP A 4 2.64 22.41 -2.47
C ASP A 4 4.01 21.81 -2.15
N ASN A 5 4.05 20.95 -1.12
CA ASN A 5 5.29 20.32 -0.64
C ASN A 5 5.45 18.94 -1.28
N ILE A 6 5.53 18.89 -2.61
CA ILE A 6 5.76 17.66 -3.36
C ILE A 6 7.26 17.40 -3.42
N ILE A 7 7.69 16.25 -2.89
CA ILE A 7 9.08 15.79 -2.92
C ILE A 7 9.17 14.66 -3.93
N LEU A 8 10.02 14.83 -4.96
CA LEU A 8 10.36 13.74 -5.87
C LEU A 8 11.39 12.83 -5.21
N GLY A 9 11.07 11.54 -5.08
CA GLY A 9 11.98 10.58 -4.45
C GLY A 9 11.43 9.16 -4.40
N ASP A 10 12.25 8.28 -3.82
CA ASP A 10 11.92 6.87 -3.59
C ASP A 10 11.56 6.67 -2.11
N SER A 11 10.36 6.19 -1.83
CA SER A 11 9.88 5.96 -0.46
C SER A 11 10.68 4.87 0.28
N ARG A 12 11.43 4.02 -0.43
CA ARG A 12 12.40 3.10 0.18
C ARG A 12 13.52 3.85 0.91
N ASN A 13 13.75 5.12 0.58
CA ASN A 13 14.72 6.02 1.20
C ASN A 13 14.05 7.12 2.04
N LEU A 14 12.87 6.85 2.61
CA LEU A 14 12.06 7.86 3.31
C LEU A 14 12.84 8.64 4.40
N ASP A 15 13.72 7.92 5.10
CA ASP A 15 14.61 8.39 6.16
C ASP A 15 15.66 9.43 5.69
N THR A 16 15.84 9.59 4.38
CA THR A 16 16.72 10.61 3.80
C THR A 16 16.04 11.96 3.56
N PHE A 17 14.70 12.00 3.62
CA PHE A 17 13.95 13.24 3.44
C PHE A 17 13.74 13.98 4.76
N GLN A 18 13.72 15.30 4.69
CA GLN A 18 13.35 16.16 5.81
C GLN A 18 11.82 16.30 5.89
N LEU A 19 11.15 15.27 6.38
CA LEU A 19 9.70 15.28 6.59
C LEU A 19 9.35 15.89 7.96
N PRO A 20 8.24 16.65 8.06
CA PRO A 20 7.71 17.03 9.35
C PRO A 20 7.12 15.82 10.07
N HIS A 21 6.84 15.96 11.36
CA HIS A 21 6.02 14.99 12.06
C HIS A 21 4.61 14.94 11.46
N LEU A 22 4.09 13.73 11.26
CA LEU A 22 2.86 13.44 10.54
C LEU A 22 1.73 13.10 11.51
N ASP A 23 0.59 13.76 11.36
CA ASP A 23 -0.65 13.44 12.07
C ASP A 23 -1.46 12.35 11.35
N PHE A 24 -1.25 12.19 10.05
CA PHE A 24 -2.04 11.31 9.19
C PHE A 24 -1.25 10.91 7.93
N VAL A 25 -1.40 9.66 7.50
CA VAL A 25 -0.87 9.15 6.22
C VAL A 25 -1.99 8.41 5.49
N ILE A 26 -2.15 8.68 4.20
CA ILE A 26 -2.99 7.90 3.30
C ILE A 26 -2.19 7.57 2.05
N THR A 27 -2.27 6.32 1.61
CA THR A 27 -1.54 5.86 0.42
C THR A 27 -2.21 4.65 -0.20
N SER A 28 -1.87 4.38 -1.46
CA SER A 28 -2.11 3.11 -2.13
C SER A 28 -0.79 2.65 -2.75
N PRO A 29 -0.18 1.56 -2.26
CA PRO A 29 1.09 1.10 -2.79
C PRO A 29 0.92 0.59 -4.22
N ILE A 30 1.99 0.62 -5.00
CA ILE A 30 1.98 -0.07 -6.28
C ILE A 30 1.85 -1.59 -6.04
N PHE A 31 0.87 -2.22 -6.67
CA PHE A 31 0.54 -3.62 -6.38
C PHE A 31 1.50 -4.60 -7.04
N MET A 32 1.72 -5.73 -6.38
CA MET A 32 2.42 -6.89 -6.92
C MET A 32 1.53 -8.13 -6.75
N ARG A 33 1.48 -8.98 -7.78
CA ARG A 33 0.89 -10.32 -7.65
C ARG A 33 1.90 -11.32 -7.11
N SER A 34 1.39 -12.38 -6.51
CA SER A 34 2.21 -13.47 -5.96
C SER A 34 3.05 -14.22 -7.01
N ASP A 35 2.69 -14.17 -8.29
CA ASP A 35 3.38 -14.83 -9.40
C ASP A 35 4.35 -13.90 -10.18
N GLU A 36 4.48 -12.62 -9.78
CA GLU A 36 5.36 -11.67 -10.47
C GLU A 36 6.82 -11.81 -10.05
N THR A 37 7.72 -11.45 -10.96
CA THR A 37 9.17 -11.52 -10.76
C THR A 37 9.87 -10.16 -10.89
N LYS A 38 9.13 -9.12 -11.23
CA LYS A 38 9.60 -7.73 -11.29
C LYS A 38 9.14 -6.98 -10.05
N ASN A 39 10.07 -6.32 -9.35
CA ASN A 39 9.75 -5.57 -8.15
C ASN A 39 9.15 -4.20 -8.53
N PRO A 40 7.85 -3.95 -8.24
CA PRO A 40 7.24 -2.68 -8.59
C PRO A 40 7.74 -1.51 -7.72
N LEU A 41 8.19 -1.76 -6.48
CA LEU A 41 8.74 -0.71 -5.60
C LEU A 41 10.05 -0.11 -6.13
N SER A 42 10.75 -0.84 -7.00
CA SER A 42 11.94 -0.34 -7.72
C SER A 42 11.62 0.51 -8.96
N GLY A 43 10.33 0.76 -9.24
CA GLY A 43 9.90 1.27 -10.54
C GLY A 43 10.15 0.25 -11.67
N PHE A 44 10.00 -1.05 -11.37
CA PHE A 44 10.20 -2.19 -12.28
C PHE A 44 11.62 -2.34 -12.86
N ARG A 45 12.62 -1.71 -12.23
CA ARG A 45 14.03 -1.78 -12.66
C ARG A 45 14.74 -3.04 -12.15
N GLU A 46 14.29 -3.56 -11.02
CA GLU A 46 14.88 -4.72 -10.34
C GLU A 46 13.96 -5.95 -10.47
N ASN A 47 14.57 -7.14 -10.44
CA ASN A 47 13.83 -8.38 -10.20
C ASN A 47 13.59 -8.53 -8.70
N GLY A 48 12.53 -9.23 -8.32
CA GLY A 48 12.22 -9.53 -6.93
C GLY A 48 11.09 -10.54 -6.83
N THR A 49 11.05 -11.28 -5.73
CA THR A 49 9.94 -12.16 -5.39
C THR A 49 8.83 -11.37 -4.69
N TYR A 50 7.63 -11.94 -4.61
CA TYR A 50 6.53 -11.36 -3.83
C TYR A 50 6.90 -11.15 -2.35
N GLN A 51 7.70 -12.04 -1.76
CA GLN A 51 8.19 -11.85 -0.39
C GLN A 51 9.12 -10.65 -0.28
N ASN A 52 10.02 -10.44 -1.26
CA ASN A 52 10.87 -9.25 -1.27
C ASN A 52 10.04 -7.96 -1.32
N TYR A 53 8.95 -7.96 -2.08
CA TYR A 53 8.01 -6.84 -2.12
C TYR A 53 7.36 -6.56 -0.75
N LEU A 54 6.87 -7.61 -0.06
CA LEU A 54 6.26 -7.44 1.27
C LEU A 54 7.28 -6.96 2.32
N ASP A 55 8.51 -7.47 2.27
CA ASP A 55 9.59 -7.08 3.18
C ASP A 55 10.02 -5.62 2.96
N GLU A 56 10.17 -5.20 1.70
CA GLU A 56 10.47 -3.82 1.34
C GLU A 56 9.33 -2.87 1.73
N LEU A 57 8.08 -3.27 1.50
CA LEU A 57 6.92 -2.50 1.92
C LEU A 57 6.91 -2.30 3.44
N GLN A 58 7.10 -3.38 4.21
CA GLN A 58 7.25 -3.28 5.66
C GLN A 58 8.42 -2.35 6.05
N GLY A 59 9.53 -2.40 5.31
CA GLY A 59 10.67 -1.49 5.47
C GLY A 59 10.31 -0.02 5.31
N ILE A 60 9.53 0.32 4.29
CA ILE A 60 9.02 1.69 4.07
C ILE A 60 8.18 2.14 5.27
N PHE A 61 7.22 1.31 5.72
CA PHE A 61 6.36 1.67 6.85
C PHE A 61 7.14 1.75 8.18
N ARG A 62 8.19 0.95 8.36
CA ARG A 62 9.11 1.07 9.49
C ARG A 62 9.78 2.43 9.53
N LYS A 63 10.33 2.89 8.40
CA LYS A 63 10.97 4.22 8.29
C LYS A 63 9.96 5.34 8.48
N MET A 64 8.77 5.20 7.90
CA MET A 64 7.67 6.16 8.04
C MET A 64 7.21 6.33 9.49
N ARG A 65 7.21 5.25 10.29
CA ARG A 65 6.82 5.28 11.71
C ARG A 65 7.59 6.34 12.51
N GLU A 66 8.87 6.55 12.21
CA GLU A 66 9.72 7.53 12.91
C GLU A 66 9.23 8.98 12.76
N PHE A 67 8.40 9.26 11.75
CA PHE A 67 7.81 10.57 11.52
C PHE A 67 6.40 10.69 12.13
N LEU A 68 5.77 9.60 12.57
CA LEU A 68 4.41 9.64 13.09
C LEU A 68 4.36 10.29 14.49
N LYS A 69 3.38 11.15 14.72
CA LYS A 69 3.03 11.58 16.08
C LYS A 69 2.30 10.47 16.82
N PRO A 70 2.32 10.45 18.17
CA PRO A 70 1.47 9.55 18.94
C PRO A 70 0.00 9.65 18.52
N GLY A 71 -0.63 8.52 18.22
CA GLY A 71 -2.01 8.44 17.78
C GLY A 71 -2.27 8.78 16.30
N ALA A 72 -1.22 9.07 15.52
CA ALA A 72 -1.34 9.28 14.09
C ALA A 72 -1.93 8.05 13.39
N LYS A 73 -2.79 8.28 12.40
CA LYS A 73 -3.41 7.21 11.61
C LYS A 73 -2.73 7.04 10.26
N VAL A 74 -2.61 5.78 9.86
CA VAL A 74 -2.04 5.38 8.57
C VAL A 74 -3.10 4.55 7.87
N ILE A 75 -3.54 5.01 6.70
CA ILE A 75 -4.52 4.31 5.86
C ILE A 75 -3.84 3.81 4.61
N VAL A 76 -3.93 2.51 4.38
CA VAL A 76 -3.41 1.86 3.17
C VAL A 76 -4.58 1.30 2.38
N GLU A 77 -4.87 1.93 1.24
CA GLU A 77 -5.87 1.45 0.30
C GLU A 77 -5.29 0.38 -0.62
N VAL A 78 -5.94 -0.78 -0.65
CA VAL A 78 -5.48 -1.94 -1.42
C VAL A 78 -6.64 -2.79 -1.90
N PHE A 79 -6.47 -3.43 -3.06
CA PHE A 79 -7.40 -4.44 -3.57
C PHE A 79 -6.80 -5.84 -3.40
N ASN A 80 -7.65 -6.82 -3.18
CA ASN A 80 -7.28 -8.20 -3.50
C ASN A 80 -7.29 -8.38 -5.02
N LEU A 81 -6.32 -9.11 -5.56
CA LEU A 81 -6.15 -9.25 -7.00
C LEU A 81 -6.80 -10.55 -7.46
N SER A 82 -7.98 -10.44 -8.08
CA SER A 82 -8.76 -11.58 -8.57
C SER A 82 -7.95 -12.50 -9.48
N ALA A 83 -8.17 -13.80 -9.35
CA ALA A 83 -7.61 -14.79 -10.27
C ALA A 83 -7.99 -14.49 -11.73
N THR A 84 -7.12 -14.84 -12.65
CA THR A 84 -7.38 -14.77 -14.10
C THR A 84 -7.15 -16.15 -14.71
N LYS A 85 -7.39 -16.31 -16.02
CA LYS A 85 -7.11 -17.58 -16.71
C LYS A 85 -5.66 -18.04 -16.59
N THR A 86 -4.72 -17.12 -16.42
CA THR A 86 -3.28 -17.40 -16.44
C THR A 86 -2.58 -17.10 -15.13
N ARG A 87 -3.29 -16.55 -14.14
CA ARG A 87 -2.69 -16.03 -12.90
C ARG A 87 -3.54 -16.38 -11.67
N PRO A 88 -2.92 -16.78 -10.55
CA PRO A 88 -3.66 -17.10 -9.34
C PRO A 88 -4.30 -15.85 -8.70
N MET A 89 -5.19 -16.10 -7.73
CA MET A 89 -5.65 -15.08 -6.78
C MET A 89 -4.47 -14.60 -5.93
N THR A 90 -4.39 -13.30 -5.67
CA THR A 90 -3.47 -12.75 -4.65
C THR A 90 -4.30 -12.02 -3.60
N LEU A 91 -4.20 -12.48 -2.35
CA LEU A 91 -4.87 -11.88 -1.19
C LEU A 91 -4.07 -10.68 -0.67
N LEU A 92 -3.73 -9.78 -1.59
CA LEU A 92 -2.78 -8.70 -1.39
C LEU A 92 -3.15 -7.81 -0.21
N ALA A 93 -4.44 -7.50 -0.01
CA ALA A 93 -4.87 -6.69 1.12
C ALA A 93 -4.48 -7.34 2.45
N TRP A 94 -4.69 -8.65 2.59
CA TRP A 94 -4.39 -9.38 3.81
C TRP A 94 -2.90 -9.60 4.01
N ASP A 95 -2.15 -9.83 2.94
CA ASP A 95 -0.70 -9.97 3.00
C ASP A 95 -0.01 -8.65 3.38
N ILE A 96 -0.46 -7.52 2.80
CA ILE A 96 0.02 -6.18 3.18
C ILE A 96 -0.38 -5.87 4.62
N ALA A 97 -1.61 -6.19 5.03
CA ALA A 97 -2.04 -6.02 6.42
C ALA A 97 -1.11 -6.75 7.38
N ARG A 98 -0.79 -8.02 7.10
CA ARG A 98 0.14 -8.82 7.90
C ARG A 98 1.55 -8.25 7.90
N ALA A 99 2.07 -7.84 6.75
CA ALA A 99 3.42 -7.28 6.64
C ALA A 99 3.56 -5.98 7.46
N ILE A 100 2.64 -5.03 7.28
CA ILE A 100 2.65 -3.74 7.99
C ILE A 100 2.38 -3.91 9.48
N SER A 101 1.55 -4.90 9.87
CA SER A 101 1.31 -5.24 11.29
C SER A 101 2.57 -5.64 12.05
N GLY A 102 3.67 -5.97 11.36
CA GLY A 102 4.96 -6.21 11.99
C GLY A 102 5.65 -4.93 12.48
N VAL A 103 5.19 -3.74 12.10
CA VAL A 103 5.83 -2.44 12.46
C VAL A 103 4.86 -1.37 12.94
N LEU A 104 3.57 -1.50 12.63
CA LEU A 104 2.47 -0.66 13.11
C LEU A 104 1.38 -1.56 13.67
N ARG A 105 0.52 -1.02 14.54
CA ARG A 105 -0.62 -1.78 15.03
C ARG A 105 -1.77 -1.69 14.03
N PHE A 106 -2.28 -2.84 13.58
CA PHE A 106 -3.50 -2.88 12.78
C PHE A 106 -4.73 -2.68 13.68
N GLU A 107 -5.51 -1.64 13.40
CA GLU A 107 -6.73 -1.32 14.16
C GLU A 107 -7.94 -2.05 13.57
N LYS A 108 -8.15 -1.90 12.26
CA LYS A 108 -9.33 -2.38 11.54
C LYS A 108 -9.14 -2.26 10.03
N GLU A 109 -10.05 -2.87 9.28
CA GLU A 109 -10.28 -2.57 7.87
C GLU A 109 -11.60 -1.83 7.68
N ILE A 110 -11.61 -0.89 6.74
CA ILE A 110 -12.83 -0.24 6.23
C ILE A 110 -13.00 -0.71 4.79
N ILE A 111 -14.18 -1.26 4.46
CA ILE A 111 -14.51 -1.64 3.09
C ILE A 111 -15.12 -0.45 2.36
N ALA A 112 -14.36 0.14 1.44
CA ALA A 112 -14.82 1.24 0.61
C ALA A 112 -15.52 0.68 -0.64
N CYS A 113 -16.85 0.71 -0.65
CA CYS A 113 -17.65 0.26 -1.80
C CYS A 113 -17.81 1.38 -2.82
N TRP A 114 -17.40 1.13 -4.06
CA TRP A 114 -17.46 2.10 -5.15
C TRP A 114 -18.80 2.00 -5.89
N GLN A 115 -19.43 3.14 -6.14
CA GLN A 115 -20.64 3.24 -6.96
C GLN A 115 -20.28 3.76 -8.35
N GLY A 116 -20.82 3.12 -9.39
CA GLY A 116 -20.64 3.52 -10.79
C GLY A 116 -20.72 2.33 -11.73
N THR A 117 -21.18 2.57 -12.97
CA THR A 117 -21.01 1.62 -14.07
C THR A 117 -19.67 1.89 -14.73
N ASP A 118 -18.80 0.88 -14.74
CA ASP A 118 -17.58 0.91 -15.53
C ASP A 118 -17.90 1.35 -16.96
N ARG A 119 -17.26 2.44 -17.43
CA ARG A 119 -17.39 2.92 -18.81
C ARG A 119 -16.57 2.07 -19.81
N GLY A 120 -16.39 0.78 -19.53
CA GLY A 120 -15.80 -0.19 -20.46
C GLY A 120 -14.27 -0.32 -20.45
N ASP A 121 -13.53 0.49 -19.68
CA ASP A 121 -12.05 0.43 -19.63
C ASP A 121 -11.49 -0.36 -18.45
N SER A 122 -12.32 -0.66 -17.46
CA SER A 122 -12.02 -1.64 -16.43
C SER A 122 -13.10 -2.72 -16.54
N PRO A 123 -12.76 -4.01 -16.58
CA PRO A 123 -13.74 -5.01 -16.26
C PRO A 123 -13.79 -5.02 -14.74
N HIS A 124 -14.90 -4.58 -14.13
CA HIS A 124 -15.31 -5.06 -12.80
C HIS A 124 -15.57 -6.57 -12.91
N ILE A 125 -14.50 -7.33 -13.12
CA ILE A 125 -14.34 -8.71 -12.72
C ILE A 125 -14.76 -8.71 -11.26
N TYR A 126 -15.68 -9.62 -10.90
CA TYR A 126 -16.15 -9.81 -9.53
C TYR A 126 -15.01 -9.55 -8.51
N GLY A 127 -15.21 -8.58 -7.61
CA GLY A 127 -14.25 -8.23 -6.55
C GLY A 127 -13.56 -6.86 -6.63
N TYR A 128 -13.67 -6.10 -7.73
CA TYR A 128 -13.08 -4.73 -7.82
C TYR A 128 -14.07 -3.59 -7.59
N ASN A 129 -15.28 -3.89 -7.12
CA ASN A 129 -16.27 -2.89 -6.70
C ASN A 129 -16.03 -2.36 -5.28
N HIS A 130 -14.94 -2.80 -4.63
CA HIS A 130 -14.54 -2.35 -3.31
C HIS A 130 -13.03 -2.36 -3.15
N SER A 131 -12.49 -1.44 -2.35
CA SER A 131 -11.13 -1.51 -1.83
C SER A 131 -11.14 -1.74 -0.32
N TYR A 132 -10.04 -2.30 0.18
CA TYR A 132 -9.76 -2.41 1.59
C TYR A 132 -8.94 -1.19 2.02
N CYS A 133 -9.49 -0.37 2.89
CA CYS A 133 -8.77 0.68 3.58
C CYS A 133 -8.29 0.12 4.92
N LEU A 134 -7.05 -0.34 4.95
CA LEU A 134 -6.41 -0.90 6.15
C LEU A 134 -5.97 0.25 7.05
N VAL A 135 -6.49 0.29 8.28
CA VAL A 135 -6.21 1.35 9.25
C VAL A 135 -5.20 0.86 10.27
N PHE A 136 -4.11 1.59 10.40
CA PHE A 136 -3.06 1.36 11.39
C PHE A 136 -2.83 2.61 12.23
N ASP A 137 -2.17 2.41 13.36
CA ASP A 137 -1.56 3.48 14.15
C ASP A 137 -0.21 3.09 14.72
N SER A 138 0.46 4.10 15.26
CA SER A 138 1.80 4.03 15.81
C SER A 138 1.83 3.71 17.31
N GLU A 139 0.73 3.21 17.90
CA GLU A 139 0.55 3.02 19.36
C GLU A 139 1.85 2.81 20.16
#